data_AF-A0A7C3V0S7-F1
#
_entry.id   AF-A0A7C3V0S7-F1
#
_cell.length_a   1.000
_cell.length_b   1.000
_cell.length_c   1.000
_cell.angle_alpha   90.00
_cell.angle_beta   90.00
_cell.angle_gamma   90.00
#
_symmetry.space_group_name_H-M   'P 1'
#
loop_
_entity.id
_entity.type
_entity.pdbx_description
1 polymer ?
#
loop_
_entity_poly.entity_id
_entity_poly.type
_entity_poly.pdbx_seq_one_letter_code
_entity_poly.pdbx_strand_id
1 'polypeptide(L)'
;MVCLGRARISLVCLGFSLLLGCNLSFWPSPPLSAAAARYTLDSWNPQYCKVVEFYGFYQPEGADTRQAYVLLSNPQDPGAKPVISVAQFQLLTRPDGSQQWFLTSLMSHAAGLTRRQGWDNLLIPVKAKTLREVE
;
A
#
# COMPACT_ATOMS: atom_id res chain seq x y z
N MET A 1 -58.33 16.42 -48.24
CA MET A 1 -58.50 16.96 -46.87
C MET A 1 -57.32 16.45 -46.06
N VAL A 2 -56.39 17.36 -45.73
CA VAL A 2 -55.10 17.06 -45.10
C VAL A 2 -55.30 16.96 -43.58
N CYS A 3 -54.92 15.86 -42.96
CA CYS A 3 -54.68 15.81 -41.52
C CYS A 3 -53.28 15.26 -41.25
N LEU A 4 -52.38 16.22 -41.05
CA LEU A 4 -50.99 16.09 -40.62
C LEU A 4 -50.98 15.80 -39.11
N GLY A 5 -50.67 14.56 -38.71
CA GLY A 5 -50.63 14.11 -37.30
C GLY A 5 -49.21 14.13 -36.74
N ARG A 6 -48.90 15.20 -36.00
CA ARG A 6 -47.61 15.55 -35.37
C ARG A 6 -46.95 14.42 -34.55
N ALA A 7 -45.69 14.16 -34.87
CA ALA A 7 -44.72 13.48 -34.03
C ALA A 7 -44.51 14.21 -32.70
N ARG A 8 -44.79 13.53 -31.58
CA ARG A 8 -44.37 13.93 -30.22
C ARG A 8 -43.95 12.68 -29.44
N ILE A 9 -42.84 12.08 -29.85
CA ILE A 9 -42.16 11.03 -29.07
C ILE A 9 -40.67 11.35 -29.06
N SER A 10 -40.29 12.47 -28.45
CA SER A 10 -38.89 12.79 -28.17
C SER A 10 -38.84 13.85 -27.08
N LEU A 11 -38.94 13.42 -25.82
CA LEU A 11 -38.33 14.18 -24.71
C LEU A 11 -38.30 13.43 -23.38
N VAL A 12 -38.97 12.28 -23.22
CA VAL A 12 -39.03 11.58 -21.92
C VAL A 12 -37.87 10.60 -21.73
N CYS A 13 -37.28 10.06 -22.79
CA CYS A 13 -36.16 9.11 -22.67
C CYS A 13 -34.78 9.76 -22.46
N LEU A 14 -34.63 11.06 -22.73
CA LEU A 14 -33.32 11.73 -22.62
C LEU A 14 -33.00 12.25 -21.21
N GLY A 15 -33.99 12.35 -20.33
CA GLY A 15 -33.80 12.82 -18.95
C GLY A 15 -33.30 11.73 -17.97
N PHE A 16 -33.40 10.44 -18.34
CA PHE A 16 -33.10 9.34 -17.43
C PHE A 16 -31.66 8.81 -17.55
N SER A 17 -30.95 9.14 -18.63
CA SER A 17 -29.59 8.64 -18.88
C SER A 17 -28.49 9.44 -18.14
N LEU A 18 -28.83 10.56 -17.50
CA LEU A 18 -27.87 11.41 -16.77
C LEU A 18 -27.76 11.08 -15.27
N LEU A 19 -28.57 10.14 -14.77
CA LEU A 19 -28.57 9.75 -13.34
C LEU A 19 -27.87 8.41 -13.05
N LEU A 20 -27.38 7.71 -14.08
CA LEU A 20 -26.72 6.40 -13.97
C LEU A 20 -25.33 6.48 -14.58
N GLY A 21 -24.34 6.98 -13.83
CA GLY A 21 -23.01 7.09 -14.42
C GLY A 21 -21.82 7.45 -13.55
N CYS A 22 -21.97 7.71 -12.25
CA CYS A 22 -20.81 7.69 -11.35
C CYS A 22 -20.68 6.28 -10.75
N ASN A 23 -20.32 5.29 -11.57
CA ASN A 23 -19.67 4.10 -11.04
C ASN A 23 -18.29 4.55 -10.54
N LEU A 24 -18.25 5.07 -9.30
CA LEU A 24 -17.02 5.08 -8.51
C LEU A 24 -16.58 3.63 -8.51
N SER A 25 -15.62 3.32 -9.39
CA SER A 25 -15.03 2.00 -9.46
C SER A 25 -14.35 1.82 -8.11
N PHE A 26 -15.03 1.17 -7.18
CA PHE A 26 -14.48 0.82 -5.88
C PHE A 26 -13.58 -0.37 -6.14
N TRP A 27 -12.39 -0.09 -6.69
CA TRP A 27 -11.34 -1.09 -6.83
C TRP A 27 -11.00 -1.55 -5.42
N PRO A 28 -11.06 -2.87 -5.13
CA PRO A 28 -10.68 -3.36 -3.82
C PRO A 28 -9.22 -2.97 -3.57
N SER A 29 -8.93 -2.41 -2.39
CA SER A 29 -7.58 -2.02 -2.01
C SER A 29 -6.62 -3.18 -2.21
N PRO A 30 -5.45 -2.97 -2.85
CA PRO A 30 -4.50 -4.05 -3.09
C PRO A 30 -4.09 -4.65 -1.74
N PRO A 31 -4.03 -5.98 -1.58
CA PRO A 31 -3.63 -6.57 -0.31
C PRO A 31 -2.11 -6.40 -0.09
N LEU A 32 -1.71 -5.94 1.10
CA LEU A 32 -0.30 -5.97 1.51
C LEU A 32 0.04 -7.36 2.06
N SER A 33 0.87 -8.12 1.34
CA SER A 33 1.34 -9.44 1.78
C SER A 33 2.64 -9.34 2.58
N ALA A 34 2.87 -10.31 3.48
CA ALA A 34 4.10 -10.38 4.26
C ALA A 34 5.33 -10.57 3.36
N ALA A 35 5.19 -11.31 2.25
CA ALA A 35 6.26 -11.52 1.28
C ALA A 35 6.67 -10.21 0.58
N ALA A 36 5.70 -9.39 0.14
CA ALA A 36 5.98 -8.11 -0.49
C ALA A 36 6.61 -7.10 0.50
N ALA A 37 6.11 -7.07 1.73
CA ALA A 37 6.69 -6.25 2.79
C ALA A 37 8.14 -6.68 3.11
N ARG A 38 8.38 -7.99 3.28
CA ARG A 38 9.72 -8.54 3.52
C ARG A 38 10.68 -8.20 2.38
N TYR A 39 10.26 -8.40 1.14
CA TYR A 39 11.08 -8.06 -0.02
C TYR A 39 11.40 -6.57 -0.08
N THR A 40 10.43 -5.71 0.22
CA THR A 40 10.64 -4.25 0.28
C THR A 40 11.66 -3.88 1.35
N LEU A 41 11.55 -4.47 2.54
CA LEU A 41 12.50 -4.25 3.64
C LEU A 41 13.92 -4.76 3.32
N ASP A 42 14.04 -5.91 2.66
CA ASP A 42 15.34 -6.46 2.24
C ASP A 42 15.99 -5.66 1.10
N SER A 43 15.19 -4.99 0.26
CA SER A 43 15.69 -4.34 -0.97
C SER A 43 15.87 -2.84 -0.87
N TRP A 44 15.15 -2.13 0.01
CA TRP A 44 15.24 -0.66 0.07
C TRP A 44 16.59 -0.18 0.62
N ASN A 45 17.16 -0.91 1.58
CA ASN A 45 18.47 -0.63 2.17
C ASN A 45 19.19 -1.95 2.56
N PRO A 46 19.75 -2.67 1.57
CA PRO A 46 20.36 -3.99 1.79
C PRO A 46 21.63 -3.94 2.64
N GLN A 47 22.22 -2.76 2.84
CA GLN A 47 23.39 -2.59 3.68
C GLN A 47 23.03 -2.55 5.16
N TYR A 48 21.83 -2.10 5.53
CA TYR A 48 21.42 -1.98 6.93
C TYR A 48 20.36 -3.00 7.33
N CYS A 49 19.48 -3.37 6.41
CA CYS A 49 18.24 -4.06 6.74
C CYS A 49 18.19 -5.43 6.04
N LYS A 50 18.30 -6.48 6.84
CA LYS A 50 17.93 -7.84 6.43
C LYS A 50 16.91 -8.41 7.40
N VAL A 51 15.73 -8.76 6.88
CA VAL A 51 14.66 -9.39 7.67
C VAL A 51 15.10 -10.81 8.01
N VAL A 52 15.29 -11.06 9.29
CA VAL A 52 15.52 -12.38 9.86
C VAL A 52 14.17 -13.06 10.04
N GLU A 53 13.28 -12.40 10.77
CA GLU A 53 11.97 -12.92 11.15
C GLU A 53 10.87 -11.87 10.89
N PHE A 54 9.70 -12.34 10.49
CA PHE A 54 8.53 -11.50 10.22
C PHE A 54 7.38 -12.01 11.11
N TYR A 55 7.04 -11.26 12.15
CA TYR A 55 6.08 -11.70 13.17
C TYR A 55 4.63 -11.53 12.73
N GLY A 56 4.37 -10.55 11.87
CA GLY A 56 3.03 -10.31 11.34
C GLY A 56 2.73 -8.83 11.17
N PHE A 57 1.48 -8.57 10.78
CA PHE A 57 0.94 -7.23 10.69
C PHE A 57 0.00 -6.94 11.85
N TYR A 58 0.11 -5.73 12.37
CA TYR A 58 -0.91 -5.06 13.15
C TYR A 58 -1.54 -3.97 12.29
N GLN A 59 -2.86 -3.81 12.39
CA GLN A 59 -3.58 -2.75 11.71
C GLN A 59 -4.09 -1.75 12.76
N PRO A 60 -3.47 -0.56 12.89
CA PRO A 60 -4.02 0.51 13.70
C PRO A 60 -5.35 0.99 13.10
N GLU A 61 -6.16 1.73 13.86
CA GLU A 61 -7.45 2.24 13.40
C GLU A 61 -7.31 2.96 12.03
N GLY A 62 -7.95 2.42 11.00
CA GLY A 62 -7.85 2.88 9.61
C GLY A 62 -7.51 1.76 8.62
N ALA A 63 -8.23 1.72 7.49
CA ALA A 63 -8.02 0.68 6.46
C ALA A 63 -6.65 0.80 5.75
N ASP A 64 -6.06 2.00 5.78
CA ASP A 64 -4.95 2.38 4.89
C ASP A 64 -3.57 2.29 5.55
N THR A 65 -3.47 1.85 6.80
CA THR A 65 -2.18 1.71 7.50
C THR A 65 -1.99 0.30 8.04
N ARG A 66 -0.78 -0.25 7.88
CA ARG A 66 -0.36 -1.54 8.43
C ARG A 66 1.03 -1.42 9.02
N GLN A 67 1.22 -1.96 10.22
CA GLN A 67 2.51 -2.01 10.90
C GLN A 67 3.01 -3.45 10.89
N ALA A 68 4.18 -3.70 10.31
CA ALA A 68 4.84 -5.00 10.36
C ALA A 68 5.83 -5.04 11.52
N TYR A 69 5.70 -6.04 12.38
CA TYR A 69 6.69 -6.33 13.41
C TYR A 69 7.71 -7.32 12.82
N VAL A 70 8.97 -6.91 12.82
CA VAL A 70 10.05 -7.65 12.16
C VAL A 70 11.30 -7.68 13.03
N LEU A 71 12.07 -8.76 12.93
CA LEU A 71 13.42 -8.85 13.48
C LEU A 71 14.41 -8.54 12.36
N LEU A 72 15.18 -7.47 12.51
CA LEU A 72 16.16 -7.02 11.52
C LEU A 72 17.58 -7.31 11.99
N SER A 73 18.42 -7.74 11.07
CA SER A 73 19.88 -7.82 11.25
C SER A 73 20.56 -6.81 10.32
N ASN A 74 21.73 -6.31 10.73
CA ASN A 74 22.58 -5.46 9.92
C ASN A 74 23.64 -6.31 9.20
N PRO A 75 23.56 -6.50 7.88
CA PRO A 75 24.54 -7.32 7.14
C PRO A 75 25.97 -6.77 7.17
N GLN A 76 26.15 -5.46 7.37
CA GLN A 76 27.48 -4.83 7.45
C GLN A 76 28.12 -4.96 8.82
N ASP A 77 27.36 -5.34 9.85
CA ASP A 77 27.87 -5.61 11.19
C ASP A 77 27.33 -6.95 11.71
N PRO A 78 27.96 -8.07 11.32
CA PRO A 78 27.54 -9.41 11.75
C PRO A 78 27.62 -9.63 13.27
N GLY A 79 28.36 -8.79 14.00
CA GLY A 79 28.46 -8.83 15.46
C GLY A 79 27.30 -8.14 16.17
N ALA A 80 26.54 -7.29 15.46
CA ALA A 80 25.37 -6.64 16.01
C ALA A 80 24.24 -7.64 16.25
N LYS A 81 23.60 -7.55 17.42
CA LYS A 81 22.41 -8.33 17.72
C LYS A 81 21.25 -7.89 16.82
N PRO A 82 20.45 -8.83 16.29
CA PRO A 82 19.23 -8.47 15.59
C PRO A 82 18.29 -7.64 16.48
N VAL A 83 17.60 -6.68 15.89
CA VAL A 83 16.76 -5.70 16.60
C VAL A 83 15.32 -5.83 16.14
N ILE A 84 14.40 -5.91 17.09
CA ILE A 84 12.96 -5.86 16.81
C ILE A 84 12.63 -4.45 16.32
N SER A 85 11.96 -4.38 15.18
CA SER A 85 11.59 -3.13 14.53
C SER A 85 10.14 -3.16 14.09
N VAL A 86 9.54 -1.98 13.99
CA VAL A 86 8.22 -1.76 13.40
C VAL A 86 8.38 -1.02 12.09
N ALA A 87 7.94 -1.66 11.01
CA ALA A 87 7.87 -1.06 9.69
C ALA A 87 6.42 -0.61 9.42
N GLN A 88 6.21 0.68 9.18
CA GLN A 88 4.91 1.21 8.82
C GLN A 88 4.73 1.22 7.32
N PHE A 89 3.60 0.68 6.87
CA PHE A 89 3.15 0.70 5.50
C PHE A 89 1.85 1.49 5.41
N GLN A 90 1.74 2.30 4.37
CA GLN A 90 0.56 3.11 4.10
C GLN A 90 0.09 2.92 2.65
N LEU A 91 -1.22 2.76 2.49
CA LEU A 91 -1.87 2.73 1.19
C LEU A 91 -2.13 4.17 0.75
N LEU A 92 -1.59 4.54 -0.40
CA LEU A 92 -1.72 5.87 -0.97
C LEU A 92 -2.33 5.79 -2.37
N THR A 93 -3.13 6.80 -2.72
CA THR A 93 -3.64 6.99 -4.08
C THR A 93 -2.63 7.81 -4.87
N ARG A 94 -2.15 7.26 -5.99
CA ARG A 94 -1.25 7.93 -6.93
C ARG A 94 -2.03 8.94 -7.78
N PRO A 95 -1.34 9.90 -8.44
CA PRO A 95 -1.99 10.89 -9.30
C PRO A 95 -2.79 10.29 -10.47
N ASP A 96 -2.47 9.06 -10.88
CA ASP A 96 -3.20 8.29 -11.89
C ASP A 96 -4.49 7.64 -11.36
N GLY A 97 -4.83 7.87 -10.08
CA GLY A 97 -6.01 7.31 -9.40
C GLY A 97 -5.80 5.88 -8.88
N SER A 98 -4.65 5.25 -9.12
CA SER A 98 -4.38 3.90 -8.65
C SER A 98 -3.90 3.90 -7.19
N GLN A 99 -4.28 2.87 -6.42
CA GLN A 99 -3.82 2.70 -5.04
C GLN A 99 -2.55 1.84 -4.99
N GLN A 100 -1.61 2.20 -4.12
CA GLN A 100 -0.37 1.46 -3.92
C GLN A 100 0.13 1.57 -2.47
N TRP A 101 0.68 0.48 -1.95
CA TRP A 101 1.33 0.48 -0.63
C TRP A 101 2.74 1.06 -0.70
N PHE A 102 3.10 1.83 0.32
CA PHE A 102 4.44 2.39 0.52
C PHE A 102 4.95 2.07 1.91
N LEU A 103 6.23 1.75 2.04
CA LEU A 103 6.94 1.78 3.32
C LEU A 103 7.19 3.24 3.68
N THR A 104 6.67 3.68 4.82
CA THR A 104 6.69 5.08 5.26
C THR A 104 7.55 5.34 6.50
N SER A 105 7.74 4.32 7.34
CA SER A 105 8.70 4.40 8.44
C SER A 105 9.25 3.02 8.82
N LEU A 106 10.43 3.02 9.43
CA LEU A 106 11.05 1.85 10.03
C LEU A 106 11.71 2.26 11.34
N MET A 107 11.20 1.74 12.46
CA MET A 107 11.57 2.15 13.81
C MET A 107 12.10 0.97 14.59
N SER A 108 13.24 1.11 15.29
CA SER A 108 13.72 0.07 16.19
C SER A 108 13.08 0.19 17.57
N HIS A 109 12.70 -0.96 18.15
CA HIS A 109 12.39 -1.09 19.57
C HIS A 109 13.68 -1.42 20.33
N ALA A 110 14.59 -0.45 20.44
CA ALA A 110 15.71 -0.58 21.36
C ALA A 110 15.19 -0.40 22.79
N ALA A 111 15.16 -1.48 23.56
CA ALA A 111 14.72 -1.47 24.95
C ALA A 111 15.53 -0.45 25.77
N GLY A 112 14.89 0.65 26.18
CA GLY A 112 15.37 1.50 27.28
C GLY A 112 16.03 2.84 26.92
N LEU A 113 16.10 3.27 25.66
CA LEU A 113 16.57 4.63 25.33
C LEU A 113 15.43 5.45 24.72
N THR A 114 15.20 6.64 25.28
CA THR A 114 14.25 7.69 24.87
C THR A 114 14.45 8.21 23.44
N ARG A 115 15.33 7.59 22.64
CA ARG A 115 15.68 8.01 21.30
C ARG A 115 15.01 7.08 20.30
N ARG A 116 14.00 7.61 19.61
CA ARG A 116 13.41 7.03 18.39
C ARG A 116 14.53 6.90 17.35
N GLN A 117 15.10 5.70 17.24
CA GLN A 117 16.09 5.38 16.21
C GLN A 117 15.36 4.71 15.05
N GLY A 118 15.50 5.27 13.86
CA GLY A 118 14.80 4.74 12.70
C GLY A 118 14.81 5.71 11.52
N TRP A 119 14.15 5.27 10.46
CA TRP A 119 13.87 6.06 9.28
C TRP A 119 12.41 6.48 9.29
N ASP A 120 12.18 7.77 9.14
CA ASP A 120 10.87 8.36 9.00
C ASP A 120 10.74 9.02 7.64
N ASN A 121 9.50 9.32 7.25
CA ASN A 121 9.18 10.00 5.99
C ASN A 121 9.73 9.26 4.75
N LEU A 122 9.77 7.93 4.84
CA LEU A 122 10.03 7.09 3.68
C LEU A 122 8.83 7.17 2.72
N LEU A 123 9.10 6.96 1.43
CA LEU A 123 8.09 6.81 0.41
C LEU A 123 8.50 5.70 -0.56
N ILE A 124 8.88 4.55 0.00
CA ILE A 124 9.41 3.45 -0.80
C ILE A 124 8.23 2.59 -1.28
N PRO A 125 8.02 2.46 -2.60
CA PRO A 125 6.92 1.67 -3.13
C PRO A 125 7.10 0.19 -2.78
N VAL A 126 6.03 -0.44 -2.28
CA VAL A 126 6.01 -1.88 -2.08
C VAL A 126 6.06 -2.56 -3.44
N LYS A 127 7.11 -3.35 -3.66
CA LYS A 127 7.28 -4.15 -4.86
C LYS A 127 6.76 -5.55 -4.56
N ALA A 128 5.71 -5.97 -5.25
CA ALA A 128 5.38 -7.39 -5.28
C ALA A 128 6.52 -8.11 -6.00
N LYS A 129 7.05 -9.19 -5.41
CA LYS A 129 7.91 -10.11 -6.16
C LYS A 129 7.04 -10.78 -7.20
N THR A 130 6.95 -10.20 -8.38
CA THR A 130 6.30 -10.83 -9.53
C THR A 130 7.11 -12.07 -9.85
N LEU A 131 6.52 -13.26 -9.74
CA LEU A 131 7.15 -14.56 -10.05
C LEU A 131 7.39 -14.72 -11.57
N ARG A 132 8.07 -13.75 -12.21
CA ARG A 132 8.42 -13.74 -13.63
C ARG A 132 9.91 -13.54 -13.90
N GLU A 133 10.74 -13.46 -12.87
CA GLU A 133 12.21 -13.32 -12.98
C GLU A 133 12.94 -14.56 -12.44
N VAL A 134 12.46 -15.75 -12.81
CA VAL A 134 13.20 -17.00 -12.67
C VAL A 134 12.96 -17.81 -13.95
N GLU A 135 13.63 -17.41 -15.02
CA GLU A 135 13.99 -18.27 -16.15
C GLU A 135 15.48 -18.09 -16.45
#